data_AF-A0A0F3Q2Y5-F1
#
_entry.id   AF-A0A0F3Q2Y5-F1
#
_cell.length_a   1.000
_cell.length_b   1.000
_cell.length_c   1.000
_cell.angle_alpha   90.00
_cell.angle_beta   90.00
_cell.angle_gamma   90.00
#
_symmetry.space_group_name_H-M   'P 1'
#
loop_
_entity.id
_entity.type
_entity.pdbx_description
1 polymer ?
#
loop_
_entity_poly.entity_id
_entity_poly.type
_entity_poly.pdbx_seq_one_letter_code
_entity_poly.pdbx_strand_id
1 'polypeptide(L)'
;MHLGLTEAGAGLKGVVSSVAGIAHLLIMGIGDTVRVSLTSLTREGRTEEVKVCKEILQSLGLRYFTAQSTSCPGCNRTNFDVFQKLVSG
;
A
#
# COMPACT_ATOMS: atom_id res chain seq x y z
N MET A 1 -0.96 20.61 5.73
CA MET A 1 0.27 20.18 5.01
C MET A 1 -0.05 19.02 4.09
N HIS A 2 0.27 19.15 2.80
CA HIS A 2 0.15 18.05 1.83
C HIS A 2 1.44 17.24 1.79
N LEU A 3 1.33 15.91 1.88
CA LEU A 3 2.46 14.99 1.78
C LEU A 3 2.39 14.19 0.48
N GLY A 4 3.54 14.08 -0.17
CA GLY A 4 3.69 13.21 -1.32
C GLY A 4 5.15 13.10 -1.73
N LEU A 5 5.55 11.90 -2.14
CA LEU A 5 6.81 11.70 -2.84
C LEU A 5 6.55 11.94 -4.33
N THR A 6 7.25 12.91 -4.91
CA THR A 6 7.19 13.17 -6.36
C THR A 6 8.02 12.14 -7.10
N GLU A 7 7.59 11.76 -8.30
CA GLU A 7 8.37 10.91 -9.21
C GLU A 7 8.83 9.57 -8.59
N ALA A 8 7.93 8.86 -7.90
CA ALA A 8 8.29 7.61 -7.22
C ALA A 8 8.71 6.49 -8.19
N GLY A 9 8.31 6.59 -9.46
CA GLY A 9 8.55 5.57 -10.48
C GLY A 9 7.40 4.58 -10.62
N ALA A 10 7.62 3.53 -11.41
CA ALA A 10 6.61 2.53 -11.73
C ALA A 10 6.67 1.30 -10.80
N GLY A 11 5.54 0.60 -10.69
CA GLY A 11 5.42 -0.70 -10.03
C GLY A 11 5.90 -0.72 -8.58
N LEU A 12 6.42 -1.87 -8.15
CA LEU A 12 6.82 -2.11 -6.76
C LEU A 12 7.82 -1.06 -6.23
N LYS A 13 8.78 -0.62 -7.05
CA LYS A 13 9.76 0.40 -6.65
C LYS A 13 9.07 1.71 -6.27
N GLY A 14 8.09 2.16 -7.06
CA GLY A 14 7.35 3.39 -6.78
C GLY A 14 6.47 3.29 -5.54
N VAL A 15 5.85 2.12 -5.33
CA VAL A 15 5.07 1.84 -4.12
C VAL A 15 5.98 1.91 -2.89
N VAL A 16 7.07 1.13 -2.87
CA VAL A 16 8.00 1.05 -1.73
C VAL A 16 8.61 2.41 -1.42
N SER A 17 9.04 3.15 -2.44
CA SER A 17 9.63 4.49 -2.26
C SER A 17 8.63 5.47 -1.65
N SER A 18 7.38 5.45 -2.13
CA SER A 18 6.33 6.33 -1.61
C SER A 18 5.99 6.01 -0.15
N VAL A 19 5.87 4.72 0.20
CA VAL A 19 5.65 4.30 1.58
C VAL A 19 6.81 4.77 2.47
N ALA A 20 8.05 4.54 2.06
CA ALA A 20 9.24 4.92 2.82
C ALA A 20 9.35 6.43 3.05
N GLY A 21 8.98 7.25 2.06
CA GLY A 21 9.03 8.71 2.16
C GLY A 21 7.89 9.34 2.98
N ILE A 22 6.73 8.69 3.06
CA ILE A 22 5.51 9.29 3.65
C ILE A 22 5.19 8.70 5.03
N ALA A 23 5.38 7.38 5.23
CA ALA A 23 4.86 6.69 6.40
C ALA A 23 5.41 7.23 7.73
N HIS A 24 6.72 7.54 7.78
CA HIS A 24 7.35 8.05 8.99
C HIS A 24 6.76 9.40 9.43
N LEU A 25 6.53 10.31 8.48
CA LEU A 25 5.92 11.62 8.75
C LEU A 25 4.49 11.47 9.28
N LEU A 26 3.71 10.56 8.68
CA LEU A 26 2.35 10.27 9.14
C LEU A 26 2.33 9.69 10.56
N ILE A 27 3.25 8.78 10.90
CA ILE A 27 3.40 8.22 12.25
C ILE A 27 3.74 9.33 13.26
N MET A 28 4.51 10.34 12.85
CA MET A 28 4.80 11.52 13.67
C MET A 28 3.62 12.52 13.78
N GLY A 29 2.47 12.24 13.15
CA GLY A 29 1.32 13.14 13.12
C GLY A 29 1.46 14.30 12.15
N ILE A 30 2.37 14.22 11.18
CA ILE A 30 2.59 15.26 10.16
C ILE A 30 1.86 14.85 8.88
N GLY A 31 1.03 15.77 8.35
CA GLY A 31 0.34 15.61 7.07
C GLY A 31 -1.17 15.47 7.19
N ASP A 32 -1.91 16.32 6.48
CA ASP A 32 -3.39 16.35 6.49
C ASP A 32 -4.00 15.69 5.25
N THR A 33 -3.21 15.58 4.19
CA THR A 33 -3.60 14.96 2.92
C THR A 33 -2.39 14.32 2.27
N VAL A 34 -2.60 13.18 1.60
CA VAL A 34 -1.55 12.37 0.99
C VAL A 34 -1.78 12.19 -0.51
N ARG A 35 -0.70 12.23 -1.29
CA ARG A 35 -0.67 11.84 -2.70
C ARG A 35 0.55 10.97 -2.98
N VAL A 36 0.30 9.84 -3.62
CA VAL A 36 1.33 8.98 -4.21
C VAL A 36 1.46 9.35 -5.69
N SER A 37 2.70 9.40 -6.21
CA SER A 37 2.99 9.76 -7.60
C SER A 37 3.64 8.59 -8.33
N LEU A 38 2.83 7.64 -8.79
CA LEU A 38 3.31 6.48 -9.54
C LEU A 38 3.37 6.79 -11.04
N THR A 39 4.43 6.30 -11.68
CA THR A 39 4.50 6.28 -13.14
C THR A 39 3.59 5.17 -13.64
N SER A 40 2.44 5.54 -14.20
CA SER A 40 1.54 4.61 -14.87
C SER A 40 1.76 4.65 -16.38
N LEU A 41 1.85 3.47 -16.99
CA LEU A 41 1.95 3.32 -18.45
C LEU A 41 0.56 3.24 -19.12
N THR A 42 -0.51 3.13 -18.34
CA THR A 42 -1.90 3.06 -18.83
C THR A 42 -2.80 4.06 -18.10
N ARG A 43 -3.92 4.46 -18.71
CA ARG A 43 -4.92 5.30 -18.03
C ARG A 43 -5.55 4.60 -16.83
N GLU A 44 -5.80 3.29 -16.93
CA GLU A 44 -6.42 2.50 -15.86
C GLU A 44 -5.52 2.38 -14.62
N GLY A 45 -4.20 2.35 -14.81
CA GLY A 45 -3.22 2.36 -13.72
C GLY A 45 -3.20 3.66 -12.91
N ARG A 46 -3.91 4.73 -13.34
CA ARG A 46 -4.01 5.95 -12.54
C ARG A 46 -4.74 5.74 -11.21
N THR A 47 -5.64 4.76 -11.14
CA THR A 47 -6.33 4.40 -9.88
C THR A 47 -5.40 3.72 -8.87
N GLU A 48 -4.25 3.21 -9.30
CA GLU A 48 -3.26 2.54 -8.44
C GLU A 48 -2.67 3.51 -7.40
N GLU A 49 -2.41 4.77 -7.78
CA GLU A 49 -1.96 5.82 -6.84
C GLU A 49 -2.93 5.94 -5.65
N VAL A 50 -4.23 5.95 -5.93
CA VAL A 50 -5.28 6.06 -4.90
C VAL A 50 -5.35 4.81 -4.05
N LYS A 51 -5.21 3.61 -4.65
CA LYS A 51 -5.16 2.35 -3.90
C LYS A 51 -4.00 2.34 -2.93
N VAL A 52 -2.80 2.74 -3.37
CA VAL A 52 -1.61 2.80 -2.52
C VAL A 52 -1.77 3.83 -1.39
N CYS A 53 -2.33 5.01 -1.66
CA CYS A 53 -2.65 5.98 -0.60
C CYS A 53 -3.56 5.37 0.48
N LYS A 54 -4.62 4.66 0.06
CA LYS A 54 -5.56 4.01 0.99
C LYS A 54 -4.87 2.93 1.82
N GLU A 55 -4.06 2.09 1.19
CA GLU A 55 -3.31 1.03 1.87
C GLU A 55 -2.30 1.59 2.87
N ILE A 56 -1.60 2.69 2.56
CA ILE A 56 -0.69 3.37 3.52
C ILE A 56 -1.47 3.80 4.77
N LEU A 57 -2.56 4.55 4.58
CA LEU A 57 -3.34 5.07 5.70
C LEU A 57 -4.00 3.96 6.53
N GLN A 58 -4.46 2.89 5.87
CA GLN A 58 -5.07 1.73 6.52
C GLN A 58 -4.07 0.88 7.29
N SER A 59 -2.89 0.64 6.72
CA SER A 59 -1.82 -0.11 7.37
C SER A 59 -1.25 0.62 8.59
N LEU A 60 -1.31 1.95 8.61
CA LEU A 60 -0.91 2.78 9.75
C LEU A 60 -2.04 2.99 10.79
N GLY A 61 -3.24 2.43 10.54
CA GLY A 61 -4.40 2.60 11.44
C GLY A 61 -4.98 4.01 11.46
N LEU A 62 -4.66 4.86 10.48
CA LEU A 62 -5.12 6.25 10.42
C LEU A 62 -6.51 6.37 9.79
N ARG A 63 -6.85 5.48 8.84
CA ARG A 63 -8.15 5.45 8.14
C ARG A 63 -8.51 4.02 7.73
N TYR A 64 -9.79 3.69 7.69
CA TYR A 64 -10.27 2.38 7.26
C TYR A 64 -11.20 2.53 6.05
N PHE A 65 -10.89 1.83 4.96
CA PHE A 65 -11.59 1.89 3.68
C PHE A 65 -12.17 0.55 3.26
N THR A 66 -11.48 -0.55 3.56
CA THR A 66 -11.86 -1.92 3.18
C THR A 66 -11.59 -2.90 4.33
N ALA A 67 -12.25 -4.05 4.30
CA ALA A 67 -11.88 -5.16 5.18
C ALA A 67 -10.47 -5.63 4.83
N GLN A 68 -9.65 -5.93 5.85
CA GLN A 68 -8.32 -6.51 5.66
C GLN A 68 -8.29 -7.96 6.11
N SER A 69 -7.61 -8.78 5.31
CA SER A 69 -7.29 -10.16 5.65
C SER A 69 -5.82 -10.25 6.00
N THR A 70 -5.51 -10.70 7.22
CA THR A 70 -4.13 -10.95 7.64
C THR A 70 -3.87 -12.45 7.59
N SER A 71 -2.99 -12.85 6.69
CA SER A 71 -2.57 -14.25 6.51
C SER A 71 -1.09 -14.42 6.85
N CYS A 72 -0.72 -15.57 7.40
CA CYS A 72 0.69 -15.92 7.55
C CYS A 72 1.35 -16.13 6.17
N PRO A 73 2.69 -16.11 6.04
CA PRO A 73 3.34 -16.34 4.74
C PRO A 73 3.19 -17.78 4.21
N GLY A 74 2.65 -18.70 5.00
CA GLY A 74 2.74 -20.13 4.76
C GLY A 74 4.08 -20.71 5.24
N CYS A 75 4.07 -21.91 5.81
CA CYS A 75 5.26 -22.65 6.22
C CYS A 75 5.00 -24.15 6.19
N ASN A 76 6.02 -24.98 6.40
CA ASN A 76 5.89 -26.46 6.40
C ASN A 76 4.99 -27.04 7.50
N ARG A 77 4.45 -26.20 8.40
CA ARG A 77 3.48 -26.62 9.43
C ARG A 77 2.04 -26.68 8.90
N THR A 78 1.80 -26.28 7.65
CA THR A 78 0.49 -26.36 6.99
C THR A 78 0.62 -26.95 5.58
N ASN A 79 -0.48 -27.46 5.02
CA ASN A 79 -0.51 -27.84 3.61
C ASN A 79 -0.50 -26.57 2.76
N PHE A 80 0.57 -26.38 1.99
CA PHE A 80 0.80 -25.18 1.19
C PHE A 80 -0.29 -24.94 0.14
N ASP A 81 -0.74 -26.00 -0.54
CA ASP A 81 -1.75 -25.90 -1.60
C ASP A 81 -3.12 -25.49 -1.06
N VAL A 82 -3.51 -26.06 0.08
CA VAL A 82 -4.77 -25.70 0.75
C VAL A 82 -4.70 -24.27 1.26
N PHE A 83 -3.57 -23.90 1.88
CA PHE A 83 -3.37 -22.56 2.41
C PHE A 83 -3.46 -21.49 1.31
N GLN A 84 -2.75 -21.67 0.19
CA GLN A 84 -2.78 -20.71 -0.92
C GLN A 84 -4.20 -20.50 -1.45
N LYS A 85 -4.98 -21.58 -1.63
CA LYS A 85 -6.37 -21.50 -2.12
C LYS A 85 -7.30 -20.71 -1.18
N LEU A 86 -7.06 -20.79 0.12
CA LEU A 86 -7.88 -20.07 1.11
C LEU A 86 -7.56 -18.57 1.17
N VAL A 87 -6.33 -18.18 0.84
CA VAL A 87 -5.84 -16.80 0.98
C VAL A 87 -5.88 -16.01 -0.34
N SER A 88 -6.02 -16.69 -1.48
CA SER A 88 -6.13 -16.04 -2.80
C SER A 88 -7.54 -15.55 -3.15
N GLY A 89 -8.47 -15.56 -2.19
CA GLY A 89 -9.83 -15.05 -2.30
C GLY A 89 -9.98 -13.58 -1.93
#